data_AF-K8WMB1-F1
#
_entry.id   AF-K8WMB1-F1
#
_cell.length_a   1.000
_cell.length_b   1.000
_cell.length_c   1.000
_cell.angle_alpha   90.00
_cell.angle_beta   90.00
_cell.angle_gamma   90.00
#
_symmetry.space_group_name_H-M   'P 1'
#
loop_
_entity.id
_entity.type
_entity.pdbx_description
1 polymer ?
#
loop_
_entity_poly.entity_id
_entity_poly.type
_entity_poly.pdbx_seq_one_letter_code
_entity_poly.pdbx_strand_id
1 'polypeptide(L)'
;MLDTEIKREVIKVHQGHSLSKPGHKLSNNEKKLLQEVLMHSGNFEIQKQNTGVGGNKVIRDLPLIFKPIQLSYKERVGDNFIWKKIQGLSSIV
;
A
#
# COMPACT_ATOMS: atom_id res chain seq x y z
N MET A 1 -4.79 3.01 1.72
CA MET A 1 -3.38 3.46 1.75
C MET A 1 -3.04 4.16 3.06
N LEU A 2 -3.81 5.16 3.51
CA LEU A 2 -3.51 5.84 4.78
C LEU A 2 -3.43 4.85 5.97
N ASP A 3 -4.36 3.92 6.04
CA ASP A 3 -4.38 2.81 6.99
C ASP A 3 -3.08 1.98 6.95
N THR A 4 -2.61 1.59 5.76
CA THR A 4 -1.34 0.88 5.57
C THR A 4 -0.16 1.72 6.06
N GLU A 5 -0.14 3.02 5.75
CA GLU A 5 0.91 3.92 6.20
C GLU A 5 0.93 4.07 7.73
N ILE A 6 -0.23 4.17 8.38
CA ILE A 6 -0.34 4.22 9.83
C ILE A 6 0.19 2.92 10.44
N LYS A 7 -0.22 1.75 9.92
CA LYS A 7 0.27 0.45 10.40
C LYS A 7 1.80 0.34 10.26
N ARG A 8 2.38 0.79 9.14
CA ARG A 8 3.84 0.84 8.94
C ARG A 8 4.52 1.72 9.98
N GLU A 9 4.02 2.93 10.22
CA GLU A 9 4.60 3.85 11.20
C GLU A 9 4.48 3.31 12.63
N VAL A 10 3.37 2.67 12.99
CA VAL A 10 3.22 2.00 14.30
C VAL A 10 4.26 0.89 14.47
N ILE A 11 4.48 0.06 13.45
CA ILE A 11 5.53 -0.98 13.50
C ILE A 11 6.92 -0.35 13.62
N LYS A 12 7.20 0.72 12.87
CA LYS A 12 8.47 1.44 12.93
C LYS A 12 8.76 1.99 14.34
N VAL A 13 7.75 2.60 14.98
CA VAL A 13 7.83 3.08 16.36
C VAL A 13 8.02 1.93 17.35
N HIS A 14 7.30 0.83 17.17
CA HIS A 14 7.48 -0.37 17.99
C HIS A 14 8.90 -0.95 17.90
N GLN A 15 9.55 -0.83 16.74
CA GLN A 15 10.95 -1.20 16.51
C GLN A 15 11.98 -0.17 17.06
N GLY A 16 11.54 0.83 17.82
CA GLY A 16 12.41 1.83 18.44
C GLY A 16 12.84 2.99 17.54
N HIS A 17 12.24 3.15 16.35
CA HIS A 17 12.54 4.25 15.45
C HIS A 17 11.55 5.41 15.63
N SER A 18 11.94 6.62 15.23
CA SER A 18 11.05 7.79 15.26
C SER A 18 10.03 7.80 14.11
N LEU A 19 8.92 8.50 14.31
CA LEU A 19 7.92 8.75 13.27
C LEU A 19 8.52 9.49 12.08
N SER A 20 8.17 9.07 10.87
CA SER A 20 8.54 9.78 9.65
C SER A 20 7.74 11.08 9.49
N LYS A 21 8.36 12.09 8.86
CA LYS A 21 7.65 13.32 8.48
C LYS A 21 6.63 13.03 7.35
N PRO A 22 5.48 13.72 7.33
CA PRO A 22 4.55 13.62 6.21
C PRO A 22 5.22 13.91 4.86
N GLY A 23 4.91 13.12 3.83
CA GLY A 23 5.49 13.27 2.49
C GLY A 23 6.94 12.84 2.33
N HIS A 24 7.59 12.35 3.39
CA HIS A 24 8.96 11.84 3.31
C HIS A 24 9.08 10.65 2.35
N LYS A 25 10.14 10.64 1.54
CA LYS A 25 10.42 9.54 0.61
C LYS A 25 10.92 8.31 1.37
N LEU A 26 10.24 7.17 1.19
CA LEU A 26 10.61 5.94 1.88
C LEU A 26 11.99 5.42 1.41
N SER A 27 12.84 5.08 2.38
CA SER A 27 14.04 4.27 2.16
C SER A 27 13.69 2.85 1.70
N ASN A 28 14.66 2.11 1.18
CA ASN A 28 14.41 0.73 0.71
C ASN A 28 13.88 -0.19 1.82
N ASN A 29 14.37 -0.04 3.06
CA ASN A 29 13.87 -0.83 4.19
C ASN A 29 12.44 -0.44 4.58
N GLU A 30 12.12 0.86 4.54
CA GLU A 30 10.75 1.33 4.79
C GLU A 30 9.78 0.89 3.69
N LYS A 31 10.23 0.83 2.43
CA LYS A 31 9.44 0.27 1.33
C LYS A 31 9.17 -1.22 1.53
N LYS A 32 10.19 -2.00 1.95
CA LYS A 32 10.00 -3.41 2.30
C LYS A 32 8.98 -3.57 3.42
N LEU A 33 9.08 -2.78 4.49
CA LEU A 33 8.10 -2.82 5.57
C LEU A 33 6.69 -2.45 5.07
N LEU A 34 6.57 -1.45 4.19
CA LEU A 34 5.29 -1.11 3.56
C LEU A 34 4.72 -2.28 2.75
N GLN A 35 5.56 -2.97 1.97
CA GLN A 35 5.17 -4.13 1.17
C GLN A 35 4.64 -5.26 2.05
N GLU A 36 5.33 -5.58 3.15
CA GLU A 36 4.88 -6.57 4.14
C GLU A 36 3.52 -6.20 4.74
N VAL A 37 3.34 -4.93 5.13
CA VAL A 37 2.05 -4.45 5.66
C VAL A 37 0.94 -4.56 4.60
N LEU A 38 1.23 -4.22 3.34
CA LEU A 38 0.25 -4.34 2.24
C LEU A 38 -0.17 -5.79 2.00
N MET A 39 0.77 -6.73 2.15
CA MET A 39 0.56 -8.15 1.90
C MET A 39 -0.11 -8.89 3.07
N HIS A 40 0.16 -8.47 4.31
CA HIS A 40 -0.08 -9.31 5.50
C HIS A 40 -0.84 -8.62 6.65
N SER A 41 -1.25 -7.36 6.50
CA SER A 41 -1.95 -6.64 7.59
C SER A 41 -3.48 -6.80 7.61
N GLY A 42 -4.00 -7.87 7.00
CA GLY A 42 -5.42 -8.22 7.01
C GLY A 42 -6.24 -7.57 5.89
N ASN A 43 -5.78 -6.47 5.29
CA ASN A 43 -6.56 -5.78 4.24
C ASN A 43 -6.79 -6.68 3.02
N PHE A 44 -5.76 -7.43 2.64
CA PHE A 44 -5.79 -8.35 1.51
C PHE A 44 -6.78 -9.50 1.77
N GLU A 45 -6.73 -10.08 2.97
CA GLU A 45 -7.58 -11.17 3.43
C GLU A 45 -9.04 -10.71 3.60
N ILE A 46 -9.28 -9.55 4.21
CA ILE A 46 -10.62 -8.98 4.40
C ILE A 46 -11.27 -8.73 3.04
N GLN A 47 -10.53 -8.19 2.07
CA GLN A 47 -11.08 -8.03 0.72
C GLN A 47 -11.42 -9.38 0.09
N LYS A 48 -10.54 -10.38 0.23
CA LYS A 48 -10.81 -11.74 -0.24
C LYS A 48 -12.08 -12.32 0.39
N GLN A 49 -12.28 -12.14 1.69
CA GLN A 49 -13.48 -12.62 2.38
C GLN A 49 -14.74 -11.88 1.89
N ASN A 50 -14.66 -10.57 1.68
CA ASN A 50 -15.81 -9.76 1.29
C ASN A 50 -16.19 -9.88 -0.20
N THR A 51 -15.22 -10.15 -1.08
CA THR A 51 -15.42 -10.10 -2.54
C THR A 51 -14.97 -11.36 -3.28
N GLY A 52 -14.51 -12.39 -2.57
CA GLY A 52 -13.97 -13.63 -3.15
C GLY A 52 -12.53 -13.53 -3.69
N VAL A 53 -11.97 -12.31 -3.80
CA VAL A 53 -10.64 -12.07 -4.37
C VAL A 53 -9.86 -11.07 -3.52
N GLY A 54 -8.61 -11.42 -3.19
CA GLY A 54 -7.74 -10.57 -2.39
C GLY A 54 -7.25 -9.37 -3.19
N GLY A 55 -7.01 -8.26 -2.47
CA GLY A 55 -6.46 -7.04 -3.07
C GLY A 55 -6.52 -5.88 -2.09
N ASN A 56 -6.17 -4.70 -2.59
CA ASN A 56 -6.34 -3.43 -1.90
C ASN A 56 -7.14 -2.48 -2.77
N LYS A 57 -8.32 -2.06 -2.29
CA LYS A 57 -9.24 -1.16 -3.01
C LYS A 57 -8.58 0.12 -3.56
N VAL A 58 -7.53 0.62 -2.89
CA VAL A 58 -6.84 1.86 -3.27
C VAL A 58 -5.71 1.61 -4.27
N ILE A 59 -5.06 0.45 -4.23
CA ILE A 59 -4.01 0.07 -5.18
C ILE A 59 -4.67 -0.48 -6.44
N ARG A 60 -4.69 0.32 -7.52
CA ARG A 60 -5.22 -0.09 -8.81
C ARG A 60 -4.73 0.85 -9.89
N ASP A 61 -4.97 0.47 -11.13
CA ASP A 61 -4.81 1.39 -12.25
C ASP A 61 -5.98 2.38 -12.25
N LEU A 62 -5.66 3.66 -12.38
CA LEU A 62 -6.63 4.74 -12.32
C LEU A 62 -6.83 5.35 -13.71
N PRO A 63 -8.00 5.93 -14.00
CA PRO A 63 -8.22 6.74 -15.21
C PRO A 63 -7.13 7.81 -15.37
N LEU A 64 -6.89 8.24 -16.61
CA LEU A 64 -5.84 9.21 -16.97
C LEU A 64 -5.84 10.46 -16.08
N ILE A 65 -7.01 10.96 -15.70
CA ILE A 65 -7.17 12.13 -14.82
C ILE A 65 -6.58 11.94 -13.41
N PHE A 66 -6.45 10.71 -12.92
CA PHE A 66 -5.90 10.37 -11.61
C PHE A 66 -4.54 9.64 -11.70
N LYS A 67 -3.95 9.59 -12.90
CA LYS A 67 -2.67 8.92 -13.14
C LYS A 67 -1.51 9.43 -12.25
N PRO A 68 -1.40 10.72 -11.90
CA PRO A 68 -0.37 11.19 -10.96
C PRO A 68 -0.46 10.52 -9.57
N ILE A 69 -1.68 10.27 -9.07
CA ILE A 69 -1.91 9.61 -7.78
C ILE A 69 -1.46 8.16 -7.85
N GLN A 70 -1.81 7.45 -8.94
CA GLN A 70 -1.37 6.09 -9.18
C GLN A 70 0.16 6.00 -9.24
N LEU A 71 0.82 6.90 -9.98
CA LEU A 71 2.28 6.95 -10.10
C LEU A 71 2.94 7.17 -8.72
N SER A 72 2.37 8.06 -7.91
CA SER A 72 2.85 8.30 -6.54
C SER A 72 2.76 7.03 -5.68
N TYR A 73 1.63 6.32 -5.70
CA TYR A 73 1.49 5.06 -4.96
C TYR A 73 2.42 3.97 -5.48
N LYS A 74 2.58 3.86 -6.79
CA LYS A 74 3.48 2.88 -7.40
C LYS A 74 4.94 3.16 -7.03
N GLU A 75 5.37 4.41 -7.02
CA GLU A 75 6.71 4.80 -6.54
C GLU A 75 6.90 4.45 -5.05
N ARG A 76 5.85 4.69 -4.25
CA ARG A 76 5.87 4.45 -2.80
C ARG A 76 5.97 2.97 -2.45
N VAL A 77 5.23 2.10 -3.15
CA VAL A 77 5.39 0.64 -3.07
C VAL A 77 6.77 0.22 -3.56
N GLY A 78 7.22 0.77 -4.69
CA GLY A 78 8.57 0.57 -5.22
C GLY A 78 8.90 -0.84 -5.72
N ASP A 79 7.90 -1.72 -5.80
CA ASP A 79 8.03 -3.08 -6.32
C ASP A 79 6.84 -3.40 -7.25
N ASN A 80 7.14 -3.72 -8.50
CA ASN A 80 6.12 -3.99 -9.53
C ASN A 80 5.41 -5.33 -9.33
N PHE A 81 6.08 -6.33 -8.75
CA PHE A 81 5.48 -7.62 -8.47
C PHE A 81 4.47 -7.49 -7.34
N ILE A 82 4.86 -6.84 -6.24
CA ILE A 82 3.97 -6.53 -5.12
C ILE A 82 2.81 -5.65 -5.60
N TRP A 83 3.09 -4.61 -6.38
CA TRP A 83 2.06 -3.73 -6.96
C TRP A 83 0.97 -4.53 -7.67
N LYS A 84 1.35 -5.43 -8.58
CA LYS A 84 0.40 -6.28 -9.33
C LYS A 84 -0.36 -7.24 -8.40
N LYS A 85 0.32 -7.81 -7.41
CA LYS A 85 -0.26 -8.81 -6.50
C LYS A 85 -1.33 -8.23 -5.60
N ILE A 86 -1.18 -6.97 -5.18
CA ILE A 86 -2.10 -6.31 -4.24
C ILE A 86 -3.19 -5.47 -4.94
N GLN A 87 -3.28 -5.49 -6.27
CA GLN A 87 -4.28 -4.66 -6.95
C GLN A 87 -5.69 -5.10 -6.56
N GLY A 88 -6.54 -4.14 -6.18
CA GLY A 88 -7.95 -4.38 -5.94
C GLY A 88 -8.72 -4.57 -7.25
N LEU A 89 -9.76 -5.41 -7.23
CA LEU A 89 -10.62 -5.67 -8.40
C LEU A 89 -11.60 -4.56 -8.77
N SER A 90 -11.76 -3.54 -7.93
CA SER A 90 -12.73 -2.47 -8.21
C SER A 90 -12.29 -1.67 -9.44
N SER A 91 -13.03 -1.81 -10.54
CA SER A 91 -13.07 -0.78 -11.58
C SER A 91 -13.59 0.52 -10.96
N ILE A 92 -12.98 1.65 -11.32
CA ILE A 92 -13.66 2.94 -11.14
C ILE A 92 -14.74 2.95 -12.22
N VAL A 93 -15.98 2.79 -11.79
CA VAL A 93 -17.16 3.14 -12.61
C VAL A 93 -17.36 4.64 -12.47
#